data_AF-A0A523XZY0-F1
#
_entry.id   AF-A0A523XZY0-F1
#
_cell.length_a   1.000
_cell.length_b   1.000
_cell.length_c   1.000
_cell.angle_alpha   90.00
_cell.angle_beta   90.00
_cell.angle_gamma   90.00
#
_symmetry.space_group_name_H-M   'P 1'
#
loop_
_entity.id
_entity.type
_entity.pdbx_description
1 polymer ?
#
loop_
_entity_poly.entity_id
_entity_poly.type
_entity_poly.pdbx_seq_one_letter_code
_entity_poly.pdbx_strand_id
1 'polypeptide(L)'
;MVVKQALVKHKTVKQLPKCRRGDVLCALEELVGPEVQIRAQGLEKLLALDAHRRSPLVATVLVSRVGEPDLDLRLEIVKALAMVLRPVLDGPRSLESVRRWLRYTLSQMRRRETFALLQIIATSSEGLDPVCHVLDACSFSGGALVQILADRNVDVAVRIAAAKAIGRIGFLEAEPVLQRLSQRLAGRRAGQMDLIPNHQAQALLPEVINALHALGDGTD
;
A
#
# COMPACT_ATOMS: atom_id res chain seq x y z
N MET A 1 -19.79 24.23 -5.44
CA MET A 1 -20.15 23.51 -4.19
C MET A 1 -18.95 23.50 -3.26
N VAL A 2 -18.96 24.32 -2.21
CA VAL A 2 -17.88 24.36 -1.21
C VAL A 2 -18.07 23.18 -0.26
N VAL A 3 -17.17 22.19 -0.34
CA VAL A 3 -17.11 21.09 0.63
C VAL A 3 -16.75 21.71 1.98
N LYS A 4 -17.74 21.83 2.88
CA LYS A 4 -17.50 22.20 4.28
C LYS A 4 -16.58 21.14 4.87
N GLN A 5 -15.28 21.47 4.98
CA GLN A 5 -14.34 20.71 5.80
C GLN A 5 -14.91 20.67 7.22
N ALA A 6 -15.40 19.50 7.63
CA ALA A 6 -15.73 19.24 9.01
C ALA A 6 -14.42 19.22 9.80
N LEU A 7 -13.98 20.40 10.25
CA LEU A 7 -12.91 20.56 11.23
C LEU A 7 -13.16 19.57 12.36
N VAL A 8 -12.24 18.62 12.48
CA VAL A 8 -12.23 17.60 13.51
C VAL A 8 -12.35 18.30 14.86
N LYS A 9 -13.46 18.07 15.57
CA LYS A 9 -13.70 18.65 16.90
C LYS A 9 -12.49 18.35 17.78
N HIS A 10 -12.03 19.34 18.56
CA HIS A 10 -10.87 19.32 19.47
C HIS A 10 -10.84 18.18 20.52
N LYS A 11 -11.85 17.30 20.53
CA LYS A 11 -12.00 16.13 21.42
C LYS A 11 -11.26 14.87 20.94
N THR A 12 -10.76 14.81 19.71
CA THR A 12 -10.16 13.58 19.16
C THR A 12 -8.79 13.24 19.73
N VAL A 13 -8.12 14.19 20.41
CA VAL A 13 -6.83 13.96 21.10
C VAL A 13 -7.01 13.36 22.51
N LYS A 14 -8.26 13.27 23.03
CA LYS A 14 -8.52 12.84 24.41
C LYS A 14 -8.71 11.33 24.63
N GLN A 15 -8.49 10.48 23.63
CA GLN A 15 -8.87 9.07 23.70
C GLN A 15 -7.74 8.11 24.13
N LEU A 16 -6.54 8.63 24.39
CA LEU A 16 -5.49 7.91 25.11
C LEU A 16 -5.54 8.30 26.61
N PRO A 17 -5.39 7.34 27.55
CA PRO A 17 -5.25 7.63 28.97
C PRO A 17 -4.18 8.71 29.18
N LYS A 18 -4.46 9.74 30.00
CA LYS A 18 -3.53 10.88 30.19
C LYS A 18 -2.12 10.44 30.56
N CYS A 19 -1.99 9.34 31.31
CA CYS A 19 -0.71 8.76 31.73
C CYS A 19 0.15 8.19 30.59
N ARG A 20 -0.42 7.87 29.43
CA ARG A 20 0.31 7.24 28.30
C ARG A 20 0.63 8.21 27.16
N ARG A 21 0.28 9.49 27.30
CA ARG A 21 0.52 10.48 26.22
C ARG A 21 1.98 10.83 26.06
N GLY A 22 2.74 10.87 27.16
CA GLY A 22 4.19 11.06 27.13
C GLY A 22 4.85 9.95 26.31
N ASP A 23 4.54 8.69 26.64
CA ASP A 23 5.09 7.52 25.95
C ASP A 23 4.80 7.52 24.43
N VAL A 24 3.58 7.88 24.03
CA VAL A 24 3.22 7.99 22.61
C VAL A 24 4.00 9.11 21.91
N LEU A 25 4.23 10.24 22.57
CA LEU A 25 5.02 11.33 21.99
C LEU A 25 6.50 10.94 21.85
N CYS A 26 7.11 10.35 22.88
CA CYS A 26 8.48 9.84 22.80
C CYS A 26 8.63 8.80 21.68
N ALA A 27 7.68 7.87 21.55
CA ALA A 27 7.71 6.87 20.48
C ALA A 27 7.52 7.48 19.08
N LEU A 28 6.76 8.58 18.95
CA LEU A 28 6.66 9.34 17.69
C LEU A 28 7.96 10.08 17.36
N GLU A 29 8.64 10.65 18.35
CA GLU A 29 9.96 11.28 18.19
C GLU A 29 11.00 10.26 17.71
N GLU A 30 11.01 9.07 18.30
CA GLU A 30 11.86 7.96 17.85
C GLU A 30 11.54 7.50 16.43
N LEU A 31 10.25 7.41 16.06
CA LEU A 31 9.81 7.03 14.71
C LEU A 31 10.28 7.98 13.61
N VAL A 32 10.58 9.24 13.94
CA VAL A 32 11.16 10.23 13.00
C VAL A 32 12.67 10.41 13.18
N GLY A 33 13.30 9.56 13.99
CA GLY A 33 14.73 9.58 14.25
C GLY A 33 15.60 9.31 13.02
N PRO A 34 16.88 9.72 13.05
CA PRO A 34 17.79 9.61 11.90
C PRO A 34 18.16 8.15 11.58
N GLU A 35 18.30 7.31 12.60
CA GLU A 35 18.73 5.93 12.47
C GLU A 35 17.54 4.97 12.34
N VAL A 36 17.69 3.95 11.49
CA VAL A 36 16.62 2.96 11.24
C VAL A 36 16.25 2.19 12.51
N GLN A 37 17.23 1.90 13.37
CA GLN A 37 17.03 1.19 14.63
C GLN A 37 16.16 2.01 15.59
N ILE A 38 16.40 3.32 15.69
CA ILE A 38 15.60 4.23 16.52
C ILE A 38 14.16 4.30 15.97
N ARG A 39 14.00 4.40 14.64
CA ARG A 39 12.66 4.42 14.03
C ARG A 39 11.89 3.12 14.24
N ALA A 40 12.57 1.98 14.14
CA ALA A 40 11.98 0.67 14.41
C ALA A 40 11.52 0.53 15.87
N GLN A 41 12.33 0.98 16.83
CA GLN A 41 11.95 1.03 18.25
C GLN A 41 10.74 1.93 18.50
N GLY A 42 10.71 3.10 17.85
CA GLY A 42 9.56 4.01 17.92
C GLY A 42 8.28 3.34 17.39
N LEU A 43 8.35 2.65 16.26
CA LEU A 43 7.23 1.87 15.73
C LEU A 43 6.79 0.77 16.71
N GLU A 44 7.72 -0.03 17.22
CA GLU A 44 7.44 -1.12 18.16
C GLU A 44 6.70 -0.61 19.40
N LYS A 45 7.15 0.50 19.99
CA LYS A 45 6.47 1.14 21.13
C LYS A 45 5.06 1.60 20.78
N LEU A 46 4.86 2.20 19.60
CA LEU A 46 3.53 2.63 19.14
C LEU A 46 2.57 1.45 18.92
N LEU A 47 3.09 0.31 18.47
CA LEU A 47 2.32 -0.93 18.31
C LEU A 47 1.97 -1.54 19.67
N ALA A 48 2.93 -1.64 20.58
CA ALA A 48 2.72 -2.14 21.94
C ALA A 48 1.67 -1.32 22.73
N LEU A 49 1.61 0.00 22.46
CA LEU A 49 0.62 0.91 23.04
C LEU A 49 -0.74 0.87 22.33
N ASP A 50 -0.88 0.09 21.24
CA ASP A 50 -2.06 0.08 20.36
C ASP A 50 -2.43 1.48 19.83
N ALA A 51 -1.42 2.36 19.72
CA ALA A 51 -1.63 3.78 19.48
C ALA A 51 -2.12 4.05 18.05
N HIS A 52 -1.63 3.26 17.09
CA HIS A 52 -2.02 3.30 15.67
C HIS A 52 -3.52 3.06 15.44
N ARG A 53 -4.20 2.29 16.30
CA ARG A 53 -5.65 2.02 16.22
C ARG A 53 -6.51 3.07 16.91
N ARG A 54 -5.91 3.90 17.76
CA ARG A 54 -6.63 4.78 18.71
C ARG A 54 -6.38 6.27 18.49
N SER A 55 -5.28 6.63 17.84
CA SER A 55 -4.88 8.01 17.62
C SER A 55 -4.81 8.33 16.13
N PRO A 56 -5.67 9.23 15.61
CA PRO A 56 -5.57 9.68 14.22
C PRO A 56 -4.22 10.32 13.90
N LEU A 57 -3.59 10.99 14.89
CA LEU A 57 -2.25 11.57 14.74
C LEU A 57 -1.21 10.48 14.45
N VAL A 58 -1.21 9.40 15.23
CA VAL A 58 -0.27 8.28 15.03
C VAL A 58 -0.50 7.65 13.66
N ALA A 59 -1.75 7.38 13.28
CA ALA A 59 -2.06 6.86 11.96
C ALA A 59 -1.56 7.80 10.83
N THR A 60 -1.70 9.12 10.97
CA THR A 60 -1.18 10.08 9.99
C THR A 60 0.34 10.08 9.90
N VAL A 61 1.04 10.00 11.04
CA VAL A 61 2.50 9.91 11.03
C VAL A 61 2.93 8.61 10.35
N LEU A 62 2.27 7.48 10.61
CA LEU A 62 2.56 6.23 9.90
C LEU A 62 2.35 6.35 8.38
N VAL A 63 1.29 7.04 7.92
CA VAL A 63 1.09 7.29 6.48
C VAL A 63 2.23 8.12 5.88
N SER A 64 2.72 9.14 6.57
CA SER A 64 3.86 9.94 6.07
C SER A 64 5.16 9.14 6.00
N ARG A 65 5.23 8.00 6.69
CA ARG A 65 6.34 7.04 6.67
C ARG A 65 6.16 5.88 5.68
N VAL A 66 5.11 5.86 4.84
CA VAL A 66 4.98 4.85 3.76
C VAL A 66 6.18 4.88 2.79
N GLY A 67 6.86 6.01 2.67
CA GLY A 67 8.12 6.14 1.93
C GLY A 67 9.40 5.86 2.72
N GLU A 68 9.32 5.15 3.85
CA GLU A 68 10.47 4.76 4.70
C GLU A 68 11.58 4.10 3.84
N PRO A 69 12.83 4.59 3.83
CA PRO A 69 13.89 4.01 2.98
C PRO A 69 14.17 2.53 3.25
N ASP A 70 14.14 2.11 4.51
CA ASP A 70 14.34 0.72 4.90
C ASP A 70 13.10 -0.12 4.56
N LEU A 71 13.28 -1.18 3.75
CA LEU A 71 12.14 -1.96 3.24
C LEU A 71 11.45 -2.79 4.31
N ASP A 72 12.19 -3.32 5.28
CA ASP A 72 11.64 -4.14 6.36
C ASP A 72 10.80 -3.27 7.30
N LEU A 73 11.33 -2.12 7.72
CA LEU A 73 10.59 -1.15 8.51
C LEU A 73 9.38 -0.60 7.73
N ARG A 74 9.52 -0.35 6.43
CA ARG A 74 8.39 0.08 5.58
C ARG A 74 7.29 -0.98 5.55
N LEU A 75 7.63 -2.26 5.44
CA LEU A 75 6.67 -3.36 5.49
C LEU A 75 5.92 -3.38 6.83
N GLU A 76 6.62 -3.22 7.95
CA GLU A 76 6.00 -3.18 9.28
C GLU A 76 5.07 -1.97 9.46
N ILE A 77 5.44 -0.81 8.94
CA ILE A 77 4.55 0.37 8.89
C ILE A 77 3.28 0.07 8.07
N VAL A 78 3.44 -0.57 6.92
CA VAL A 78 2.30 -0.91 6.04
C VAL A 78 1.40 -1.97 6.68
N LYS A 79 1.97 -2.97 7.36
CA LYS A 79 1.21 -3.93 8.18
C LYS A 79 0.41 -3.21 9.26
N ALA A 80 1.02 -2.24 9.96
CA ALA A 80 0.33 -1.42 10.96
C ALA A 80 -0.86 -0.64 10.37
N LEU A 81 -0.70 -0.04 9.19
CA LEU A 81 -1.78 0.67 8.50
C LEU A 81 -2.88 -0.27 8.01
N ALA A 82 -2.52 -1.41 7.42
CA ALA A 82 -3.46 -2.44 6.96
C ALA A 82 -4.32 -2.96 8.11
N MET A 83 -3.69 -3.20 9.27
CA MET A 83 -4.36 -3.55 10.52
C MET A 83 -5.40 -2.51 10.96
N VAL A 84 -5.14 -1.22 10.72
CA VAL A 84 -6.12 -0.16 11.02
C VAL A 84 -7.32 -0.24 10.10
N LEU A 85 -7.09 -0.43 8.80
CA LEU A 85 -8.11 -0.45 7.74
C LEU A 85 -9.00 -1.69 7.83
N ARG A 86 -8.40 -2.87 8.01
CA ARG A 86 -9.09 -4.15 8.07
C ARG A 86 -8.80 -4.81 9.43
N PRO A 87 -9.79 -4.88 10.34
CA PRO A 87 -9.61 -5.58 11.59
C PRO A 87 -9.41 -7.08 11.32
N VAL A 88 -8.51 -7.69 12.09
CA VAL A 88 -8.40 -9.15 12.19
C VAL A 88 -9.74 -9.68 12.73
N LEU A 89 -10.20 -10.85 12.26
CA LEU A 89 -11.52 -11.44 12.57
C LEU A 89 -11.87 -11.36 14.07
N ASP A 90 -10.90 -11.66 14.94
CA ASP A 90 -11.05 -11.65 16.40
C ASP A 90 -10.25 -10.54 17.10
N GLY A 91 -9.74 -9.57 16.34
CA GLY A 91 -8.87 -8.50 16.84
C GLY A 91 -9.62 -7.25 17.31
N PRO A 92 -8.99 -6.41 18.16
CA PRO A 92 -9.56 -5.13 18.55
C PRO A 92 -9.77 -4.25 17.31
N ARG A 93 -11.01 -3.79 17.13
CA ARG A 93 -11.35 -2.88 16.03
C ARG A 93 -10.76 -1.50 16.30
N SER A 94 -10.13 -0.95 15.28
CA SER A 94 -9.66 0.43 15.28
C SER A 94 -10.83 1.39 15.41
N LEU A 95 -10.61 2.53 16.08
CA LEU A 95 -11.65 3.53 16.24
C LEU A 95 -12.13 4.05 14.88
N GLU A 96 -13.44 4.23 14.74
CA GLU A 96 -14.03 4.68 13.47
C GLU A 96 -13.47 6.03 13.02
N SER A 97 -13.19 6.93 13.96
CA SER A 97 -12.52 8.22 13.68
C SER A 97 -11.13 8.02 13.06
N VAL A 98 -10.36 7.05 13.56
CA VAL A 98 -9.02 6.73 13.05
C VAL A 98 -9.11 6.13 11.65
N ARG A 99 -10.02 5.16 11.42
CA ARG A 99 -10.21 4.55 10.08
C ARG A 99 -10.64 5.57 9.03
N ARG A 100 -11.60 6.43 9.37
CA ARG A 100 -12.08 7.49 8.48
C ARG A 100 -10.98 8.48 8.14
N TRP A 101 -10.22 8.90 9.15
CA TRP A 101 -9.10 9.80 8.97
C TRP A 101 -7.97 9.18 8.15
N LEU A 102 -7.68 7.89 8.37
CA LEU A 102 -6.70 7.15 7.61
C LEU A 102 -7.09 7.08 6.13
N ARG A 103 -8.33 6.70 5.80
CA ARG A 103 -8.82 6.72 4.40
C ARG A 103 -8.71 8.11 3.77
N TYR A 104 -9.06 9.16 4.52
CA TYR A 104 -8.88 10.53 4.05
C TYR A 104 -7.41 10.82 3.72
N THR A 105 -6.48 10.46 4.61
CA THR A 105 -5.04 10.70 4.42
C THR A 105 -4.48 9.89 3.24
N LEU A 106 -4.86 8.61 3.14
CA LEU A 106 -4.46 7.70 2.06
C LEU A 106 -4.99 8.14 0.70
N SER A 107 -6.17 8.77 0.63
CA SER A 107 -6.69 9.32 -0.63
C SER A 107 -5.81 10.44 -1.22
N GLN A 108 -4.91 11.02 -0.43
CA GLN A 108 -3.95 12.03 -0.87
C GLN A 108 -2.61 11.44 -1.35
N MET A 109 -2.43 10.12 -1.27
CA MET A 109 -1.22 9.46 -1.77
C MET A 109 -1.07 9.66 -3.27
N ARG A 110 0.17 9.81 -3.71
CA ARG A 110 0.54 10.02 -5.11
C ARG A 110 1.33 8.83 -5.64
N ARG A 111 1.76 8.95 -6.89
CA ARG A 111 2.51 7.90 -7.60
C ARG A 111 3.78 7.45 -6.85
N ARG A 112 4.46 8.36 -6.13
CA ARG A 112 5.68 8.03 -5.37
C ARG A 112 5.39 7.03 -4.26
N GLU A 113 4.32 7.23 -3.51
CA GLU A 113 3.95 6.34 -2.42
C GLU A 113 3.41 5.01 -2.95
N THR A 114 2.62 5.02 -4.04
CA THR A 114 2.24 3.79 -4.75
C THR A 114 3.47 2.99 -5.18
N PHE A 115 4.48 3.66 -5.74
CA PHE A 115 5.72 3.00 -6.13
C PHE A 115 6.46 2.40 -4.93
N ALA A 116 6.56 3.14 -3.82
CA ALA A 116 7.19 2.66 -2.59
C ALA A 116 6.49 1.41 -2.02
N LEU A 117 5.16 1.34 -2.11
CA LEU A 117 4.38 0.17 -1.73
C LEU A 117 4.64 -1.03 -2.65
N LEU A 118 4.73 -0.81 -3.97
CA LEU A 118 5.03 -1.89 -4.92
C LEU A 118 6.43 -2.48 -4.75
N GLN A 119 7.40 -1.68 -4.31
CA GLN A 119 8.74 -2.19 -3.97
C GLN A 119 8.71 -3.24 -2.86
N ILE A 120 7.78 -3.12 -1.91
CA ILE A 120 7.58 -4.13 -0.87
C ILE A 120 7.14 -5.45 -1.51
N ILE A 121 6.10 -5.44 -2.35
CA ILE A 121 5.60 -6.65 -3.03
C ILE A 121 6.68 -7.27 -3.93
N ALA A 122 7.49 -6.43 -4.59
CA ALA A 122 8.56 -6.88 -5.46
C ALA A 122 9.68 -7.60 -4.68
N THR A 123 9.87 -7.26 -3.39
CA THR A 123 10.96 -7.79 -2.56
C THR A 123 10.48 -8.91 -1.62
N SER A 124 9.23 -8.86 -1.17
CA SER A 124 8.64 -9.80 -0.21
C SER A 124 7.21 -10.17 -0.59
N SER A 125 6.95 -11.48 -0.69
CA SER A 125 5.60 -12.01 -0.92
C SER A 125 4.65 -11.71 0.24
N GLU A 126 5.16 -11.59 1.47
CA GLU A 126 4.35 -11.23 2.65
C GLU A 126 3.74 -9.83 2.54
N GLY A 127 4.32 -8.97 1.71
CA GLY A 127 3.85 -7.61 1.50
C GLY A 127 2.56 -7.50 0.69
N LEU A 128 2.17 -8.54 -0.05
CA LEU A 128 1.07 -8.44 -1.01
C LEU A 128 -0.25 -8.01 -0.35
N ASP A 129 -0.70 -8.74 0.66
CA ASP A 129 -1.99 -8.47 1.31
C ASP A 129 -2.01 -7.13 2.08
N PRO A 130 -1.02 -6.81 2.94
CA PRO A 130 -0.97 -5.51 3.61
C PRO A 130 -0.96 -4.33 2.64
N VAL A 131 -0.15 -4.41 1.58
CA VAL A 131 -0.07 -3.36 0.57
C VAL A 131 -1.40 -3.22 -0.16
N CYS A 132 -2.04 -4.33 -0.53
CA CYS A 132 -3.34 -4.29 -1.21
C CYS A 132 -4.43 -3.66 -0.35
N HIS A 133 -4.44 -3.91 0.97
CA HIS A 133 -5.37 -3.23 1.89
C HIS A 133 -5.15 -1.72 1.95
N VAL A 134 -3.90 -1.27 1.92
CA VAL A 134 -3.60 0.17 1.89
C VAL A 134 -3.98 0.77 0.53
N LEU A 135 -3.65 0.11 -0.58
CA LEU A 135 -3.95 0.59 -1.93
C LEU A 135 -5.46 0.62 -2.23
N ASP A 136 -6.22 -0.36 -1.74
CA ASP A 136 -7.68 -0.41 -1.86
C ASP A 136 -8.37 0.77 -1.15
N ALA A 137 -7.76 1.27 -0.06
CA ALA A 137 -8.21 2.48 0.62
C ALA A 137 -7.81 3.79 -0.10
N CYS A 138 -7.04 3.73 -1.20
CA CYS A 138 -6.58 4.89 -1.96
C CYS A 138 -7.41 5.01 -3.26
N SER A 139 -8.16 6.11 -3.40
CA SER A 139 -9.01 6.32 -4.60
C SER A 139 -8.25 6.46 -5.92
N PHE A 140 -6.96 6.78 -5.90
CA PHE A 140 -6.13 6.98 -7.10
C PHE A 140 -5.24 5.77 -7.44
N SER A 141 -5.24 4.71 -6.61
CA SER A 141 -4.29 3.60 -6.76
C SER A 141 -4.47 2.85 -8.09
N GLY A 142 -5.70 2.60 -8.55
CA GLY A 142 -5.97 1.91 -9.82
C GLY A 142 -5.26 2.55 -11.02
N GLY A 143 -5.45 3.85 -11.22
CA GLY A 143 -4.80 4.60 -12.29
C GLY A 143 -3.27 4.61 -12.18
N ALA A 144 -2.74 4.78 -10.96
CA ALA A 144 -1.30 4.74 -10.72
C ALA A 144 -0.69 3.36 -11.01
N LEU A 145 -1.36 2.27 -10.60
CA LEU A 145 -0.94 0.89 -10.85
C LEU A 145 -0.88 0.59 -12.34
N VAL A 146 -1.91 0.97 -13.09
CA VAL A 146 -1.97 0.81 -14.54
C VAL A 146 -0.84 1.57 -15.23
N GLN A 147 -0.59 2.81 -14.82
CA GLN A 147 0.52 3.61 -15.36
C GLN A 147 1.88 2.94 -15.09
N ILE A 148 2.11 2.49 -13.85
CA ILE A 148 3.36 1.81 -13.46
C ILE A 148 3.55 0.51 -14.25
N LEU A 149 2.50 -0.30 -14.39
CA LEU A 149 2.53 -1.55 -15.14
C LEU A 149 2.87 -1.34 -16.63
N ALA A 150 2.33 -0.27 -17.24
CA ALA A 150 2.52 0.04 -18.64
C ALA A 150 3.88 0.69 -18.96
N ASP A 151 4.50 1.35 -17.97
CA ASP A 151 5.76 2.08 -18.10
C ASP A 151 6.95 1.13 -18.25
N ARG A 152 7.68 1.22 -19.37
CA ARG A 152 8.80 0.33 -19.68
C ARG A 152 10.10 0.72 -18.97
N ASN A 153 10.16 1.93 -18.43
CA ASN A 153 11.32 2.41 -17.68
C ASN A 153 11.28 1.96 -16.22
N VAL A 154 10.14 1.42 -15.78
CA VAL A 154 10.01 0.81 -14.46
C VAL A 154 10.58 -0.60 -14.49
N ASP A 155 11.30 -0.94 -13.42
CA ASP A 155 11.83 -2.27 -13.21
C ASP A 155 10.75 -3.37 -13.33
N VAL A 156 11.12 -4.50 -13.93
CA VAL A 156 10.18 -5.58 -14.22
C VAL A 156 9.55 -6.17 -12.96
N ALA A 157 10.28 -6.24 -11.83
CA ALA A 157 9.75 -6.76 -10.58
C ALA A 157 8.66 -5.85 -10.01
N VAL A 158 8.83 -4.53 -10.12
CA VAL A 158 7.81 -3.54 -9.72
C VAL A 158 6.58 -3.60 -10.63
N ARG A 159 6.77 -3.86 -11.93
CA ARG A 159 5.65 -4.06 -12.87
C ARG A 159 4.89 -5.35 -12.59
N ILE A 160 5.59 -6.43 -12.24
CA ILE A 160 4.99 -7.68 -11.76
C ILE A 160 4.18 -7.41 -10.48
N ALA A 161 4.75 -6.69 -9.52
CA ALA A 161 4.05 -6.29 -8.31
C ALA A 161 2.76 -5.50 -8.60
N ALA A 162 2.80 -4.59 -9.58
CA ALA A 162 1.61 -3.85 -10.02
C ALA A 162 0.53 -4.78 -10.59
N ALA A 163 0.90 -5.75 -11.44
CA ALA A 163 -0.05 -6.73 -11.97
C ALA A 163 -0.69 -7.58 -10.85
N LYS A 164 0.13 -8.07 -9.90
CA LYS A 164 -0.34 -8.80 -8.72
C LYS A 164 -1.32 -7.98 -7.90
N ALA A 165 -0.99 -6.72 -7.61
CA ALA A 165 -1.85 -5.83 -6.84
C ALA A 165 -3.18 -5.55 -7.56
N ILE A 166 -3.17 -5.33 -8.89
CA ILE A 166 -4.39 -5.13 -9.69
C ILE A 166 -5.32 -6.35 -9.59
N GLY A 167 -4.78 -7.55 -9.83
CA GLY A 167 -5.58 -8.79 -9.73
C GLY A 167 -6.08 -9.05 -8.32
N ARG A 168 -5.25 -8.77 -7.30
CA ARG A 168 -5.61 -8.99 -5.89
C ARG A 168 -6.70 -8.03 -5.39
N ILE A 169 -6.67 -6.77 -5.82
CA ILE A 169 -7.64 -5.76 -5.40
C ILE A 169 -8.93 -5.85 -6.21
N GLY A 170 -8.86 -6.29 -7.47
CA GLY A 170 -10.02 -6.38 -8.36
C GLY A 170 -10.30 -5.08 -9.12
N PHE A 171 -9.25 -4.36 -9.55
CA PHE A 171 -9.42 -3.12 -10.31
C PHE A 171 -9.87 -3.37 -11.75
N LEU A 172 -11.19 -3.55 -11.95
CA LEU A 172 -11.82 -3.84 -13.24
C LEU A 172 -11.45 -2.82 -14.35
N GLU A 173 -11.28 -1.55 -14.02
CA GLU A 173 -10.88 -0.51 -14.98
C GLU A 173 -9.50 -0.78 -15.64
N ALA A 174 -8.67 -1.64 -15.05
CA ALA A 174 -7.37 -2.03 -15.60
C ALA A 174 -7.46 -3.07 -16.72
N GLU A 175 -8.59 -3.77 -16.86
CA GLU A 175 -8.78 -4.88 -17.80
C GLU A 175 -8.38 -4.53 -19.26
N PRO A 176 -8.87 -3.45 -19.90
CA PRO A 176 -8.51 -3.14 -21.28
C PRO A 176 -7.02 -2.82 -21.46
N VAL A 177 -6.32 -2.38 -20.40
CA VAL A 177 -4.88 -2.17 -20.45
C VAL A 177 -4.14 -3.50 -20.31
N LEU A 178 -4.59 -4.38 -19.41
CA LEU A 178 -4.04 -5.72 -19.23
C LEU A 178 -4.19 -6.57 -20.50
N GLN A 179 -5.34 -6.55 -21.17
CA GLN A 179 -5.57 -7.27 -22.44
C GLN A 179 -4.62 -6.79 -23.55
N ARG A 180 -4.48 -5.46 -23.73
CA ARG A 180 -3.53 -4.91 -24.72
C ARG A 180 -2.09 -5.25 -24.37
N LEU A 181 -1.74 -5.26 -23.08
CA LEU A 181 -0.41 -5.60 -22.61
C LEU A 181 -0.11 -7.09 -22.85
N SER A 182 -1.05 -7.99 -22.55
CA SER A 182 -0.89 -9.43 -22.75
C SER A 182 -0.68 -9.77 -24.22
N GLN A 183 -1.50 -9.22 -25.13
CA GLN A 183 -1.36 -9.41 -26.58
C GLN A 183 0.02 -8.95 -27.07
N ARG A 184 0.47 -7.76 -26.63
CA ARG A 184 1.78 -7.22 -27.00
C ARG A 184 2.94 -8.07 -26.48
N LEU A 185 2.85 -8.57 -25.25
CA LEU A 185 3.88 -9.41 -24.65
C LEU A 185 3.91 -10.81 -25.28
N ALA A 186 2.74 -11.40 -25.59
CA ALA A 186 2.62 -12.66 -26.29
C ALA A 186 3.17 -12.59 -27.72
N GLY A 187 2.84 -11.54 -28.47
CA GLY A 187 3.37 -11.31 -29.81
C GLY A 187 4.89 -11.18 -29.84
N ARG A 188 5.48 -10.53 -28.83
CA ARG A 188 6.94 -10.47 -28.66
C ARG A 188 7.55 -11.82 -28.35
N ARG A 189 6.93 -12.59 -27.45
CA ARG A 189 7.39 -13.94 -27.11
C ARG A 189 7.35 -14.87 -28.32
N ALA A 190 6.30 -14.81 -29.14
CA ALA A 190 6.14 -15.62 -30.35
C ALA A 190 7.12 -15.20 -31.46
N GLY A 191 7.33 -13.89 -31.67
CA GLY A 191 8.24 -13.38 -32.70
C GLY A 191 9.74 -13.47 -32.36
N GLN A 192 10.11 -13.94 -31.15
CA GLN A 192 11.49 -14.00 -30.66
C GLN A 192 12.06 -15.42 -30.52
N MET A 193 11.40 -16.43 -31.09
CA MET A 193 11.93 -17.81 -31.03
C MET A 193 13.33 -17.97 -31.64
N ASP A 194 13.86 -17.01 -32.41
CA ASP A 194 15.16 -17.14 -33.08
C ASP A 194 16.27 -16.11 -32.72
N LEU A 195 16.02 -15.01 -32.00
CA LEU A 195 17.03 -13.91 -31.92
C LEU A 195 17.11 -13.16 -30.57
N ILE A 196 17.32 -13.86 -29.45
CA ILE A 196 17.57 -13.34 -28.07
C ILE A 196 16.31 -13.33 -27.17
N PRO A 197 16.32 -14.04 -26.02
CA PRO A 197 15.19 -14.07 -25.09
C PRO A 197 14.92 -12.70 -24.45
N ASN A 198 13.67 -12.24 -24.51
CA ASN A 198 13.22 -11.09 -23.72
C ASN A 198 12.76 -11.53 -22.33
N HIS A 199 13.71 -11.59 -21.40
CA HIS A 199 13.47 -11.98 -20.00
C HIS A 199 12.36 -11.16 -19.33
N GLN A 200 12.18 -9.89 -19.70
CA GLN A 200 11.11 -9.06 -19.13
C GLN A 200 9.72 -9.53 -19.59
N ALA A 201 9.56 -9.84 -20.88
CA ALA A 201 8.29 -10.31 -21.41
C ALA A 201 7.94 -11.70 -20.87
N GLN A 202 8.94 -12.55 -20.70
CA GLN A 202 8.79 -13.89 -20.15
C GLN A 202 8.38 -13.88 -18.68
N ALA A 203 8.91 -12.95 -17.88
CA ALA A 203 8.56 -12.82 -16.47
C ALA A 203 7.22 -12.11 -16.22
N LEU A 204 6.89 -11.08 -17.01
CA LEU A 204 5.69 -10.25 -16.77
C LEU A 204 4.40 -10.87 -17.33
N LEU A 205 4.48 -11.59 -18.46
CA LEU A 205 3.29 -12.11 -19.14
C LEU A 205 2.42 -13.03 -18.26
N PRO A 206 2.96 -14.00 -17.50
CA PRO A 206 2.13 -14.86 -16.64
C PRO A 206 1.33 -14.06 -15.61
N GLU A 207 1.94 -13.03 -15.01
CA GLU A 207 1.31 -12.22 -13.97
C GLU A 207 0.22 -11.30 -14.52
N VAL A 208 0.38 -10.83 -15.77
CA VAL A 208 -0.68 -10.08 -16.48
C VAL A 208 -1.86 -11.00 -16.80
N ILE A 209 -1.61 -12.26 -17.19
CA ILE A 209 -2.67 -13.25 -17.45
C ILE A 209 -3.39 -13.60 -16.14
N ASN A 210 -2.65 -13.85 -15.05
CA ASN A 210 -3.23 -14.13 -13.74
C ASN A 210 -4.10 -12.97 -13.26
N ALA A 211 -3.66 -11.72 -13.47
CA ALA A 211 -4.46 -10.55 -13.15
C ALA A 211 -5.75 -10.49 -13.99
N LEU A 212 -5.71 -10.83 -15.28
CA LEU A 212 -6.90 -10.90 -16.13
C LEU A 212 -7.89 -11.97 -15.66
N HIS A 213 -7.40 -13.16 -15.32
CA HIS A 213 -8.26 -14.23 -14.80
C HIS A 213 -8.91 -13.82 -13.48
N ALA A 214 -8.14 -13.23 -12.55
CA ALA A 214 -8.66 -12.75 -11.29
C ALA A 214 -9.75 -11.66 -11.43
N LEU A 215 -9.71 -10.87 -12.51
CA LEU A 215 -10.77 -9.89 -12.82
C LEU A 215 -12.00 -10.54 -13.48
N GLY A 216 -11.81 -11.60 -14.28
CA GLY A 216 -12.90 -12.32 -14.95
C GLY A 216 -13.68 -13.27 -14.04
N ASP A 217 -13.02 -13.87 -13.04
CA ASP A 217 -13.67 -14.77 -12.07
C ASP A 217 -14.57 -14.01 -11.07
N GLY A 218 -14.50 -12.67 -11.05
CA GLY A 218 -15.33 -11.81 -10.19
C GLY A 218 -16.66 -11.36 -10.82
N THR A 219 -16.99 -11.83 -12.02
CA THR A 219 -18.20 -11.42 -12.78
C THR A 219 -19.34 -12.45 -12.82
N ASP A 220 -19.24 -13.56 -12.08
CA ASP A 220 -20.30 -14.59 -11.95
C ASP A 220 -21.18 -14.41 -10.69
#